data_AF-A0A6G8IMI3-F1
#
_entry.id   AF-A0A6G8IMI3-F1
#
_cell.length_a   1.000
_cell.length_b   1.000
_cell.length_c   1.000
_cell.angle_alpha   90.00
_cell.angle_beta   90.00
_cell.angle_gamma   90.00
#
_symmetry.space_group_name_H-M   'P 1'
#
loop_
_entity.id
_entity.type
_entity.pdbx_description
1 polymer ?
#
loop_
_entity_poly.entity_id
_entity_poly.type
_entity_poly.pdbx_seq_one_letter_code
_entity_poly.pdbx_strand_id
1 'polypeptide(L)'
;MTRPAQQLDPVIELAERRRDEALAECARQQQAQRQAQEQMDQLSSYADEASRRFAERGAVGVNVALLMNHRQFMAKLEHAMDFQQGVLADHARRVDQAQAAVVDAERELASLRKYAARQMEAWQQKLQRREQKHTDEMAQNIHRRRLENDSSFQPMSSS
;
A
#
# COMPACT_ATOMS: atom_id res chain seq x y z
N MET A 1 -16.69 28.67 8.20
CA MET A 1 -15.42 28.03 8.60
C MET A 1 -15.36 26.67 7.93
N THR A 2 -14.47 26.50 6.95
CA THR A 2 -14.31 25.24 6.22
C THR A 2 -13.83 24.14 7.17
N ARG A 3 -14.37 22.93 7.03
CA ARG A 3 -14.03 21.81 7.92
C ARG A 3 -12.61 21.34 7.59
N PRO A 4 -11.69 21.20 8.56
CA PRO A 4 -10.30 20.87 8.27
C PRO A 4 -10.10 19.54 7.53
N ALA A 5 -11.01 18.56 7.68
CA ALA A 5 -10.97 17.34 6.87
C ALA A 5 -11.15 17.62 5.36
N GLN A 6 -12.03 18.54 4.96
CA GLN A 6 -12.27 18.88 3.55
C GLN A 6 -11.02 19.43 2.84
N GLN A 7 -10.04 19.92 3.59
CA GLN A 7 -8.76 20.39 3.03
C GLN A 7 -7.73 19.27 2.89
N LEU A 8 -7.89 18.18 3.63
CA LEU A 8 -6.98 17.03 3.63
C LEU A 8 -7.48 15.90 2.74
N ASP A 9 -8.77 15.85 2.42
CA ASP A 9 -9.37 14.82 1.57
C ASP A 9 -8.62 14.65 0.24
N PRO A 10 -8.28 15.70 -0.54
CA PRO A 10 -7.56 15.51 -1.81
C PRO A 10 -6.14 14.94 -1.63
N VAL A 11 -5.48 15.24 -0.51
CA VAL A 11 -4.13 14.74 -0.20
C VAL A 11 -4.19 13.26 0.21
N ILE A 12 -5.22 12.89 0.96
CA ILE A 12 -5.48 11.49 1.34
C ILE A 12 -5.83 10.68 0.09
N GLU A 13 -6.71 11.18 -0.77
CA GLU A 13 -7.06 10.52 -2.04
C GLU A 13 -5.82 10.31 -2.93
N LEU A 14 -4.93 11.29 -3.02
CA LEU A 14 -3.67 11.15 -3.74
C LEU A 14 -2.77 10.06 -3.11
N ALA A 15 -2.66 10.02 -1.79
CA ALA A 15 -1.88 8.98 -1.10
C ALA A 15 -2.49 7.58 -1.26
N GLU A 16 -3.82 7.47 -1.30
CA GLU A 16 -4.52 6.21 -1.61
C GLU A 16 -4.20 5.73 -3.02
N ARG A 17 -4.25 6.63 -4.02
CA ARG A 17 -3.86 6.30 -5.40
C ARG A 17 -2.42 5.84 -5.50
N ARG A 18 -1.48 6.51 -4.81
CA ARG A 18 -0.06 6.11 -4.77
C ARG A 18 0.12 4.71 -4.18
N ARG A 19 -0.58 4.39 -3.09
CA ARG A 19 -0.58 3.04 -2.51
C ARG A 19 -1.10 2.01 -3.52
N ASP A 20 -2.20 2.31 -4.19
CA ASP A 20 -2.82 1.39 -5.16
C ASP A 20 -1.91 1.16 -6.37
N GLU A 21 -1.25 2.21 -6.86
CA GLU A 21 -0.23 2.12 -7.91
C GLU A 21 0.96 1.25 -7.46
N ALA A 22 1.45 1.42 -6.23
CA ALA A 22 2.53 0.61 -5.67
C ALA A 22 2.13 -0.87 -5.51
N LEU A 23 0.90 -1.14 -5.06
CA LEU A 23 0.36 -2.50 -4.97
C LEU A 23 0.25 -3.16 -6.35
N ALA A 24 -0.25 -2.42 -7.34
CA ALA A 24 -0.35 -2.91 -8.71
C ALA A 24 1.04 -3.20 -9.32
N GLU A 25 2.04 -2.35 -9.05
CA GLU A 25 3.41 -2.60 -9.47
C GLU A 25 4.03 -3.82 -8.78
N CYS A 26 3.84 -3.97 -7.47
CA CYS A 26 4.29 -5.15 -6.73
C CYS A 26 3.70 -6.44 -7.32
N ALA A 27 2.39 -6.45 -7.62
CA ALA A 27 1.73 -7.58 -8.26
C ALA A 27 2.32 -7.90 -9.65
N ARG A 28 2.63 -6.87 -10.46
CA ARG A 28 3.29 -7.04 -11.77
C ARG A 28 4.68 -7.65 -11.61
N GLN A 29 5.49 -7.17 -10.67
CA GLN A 29 6.84 -7.70 -10.45
C GLN A 29 6.81 -9.15 -9.94
N GLN A 30 5.88 -9.49 -9.05
CA GLN A 30 5.69 -10.87 -8.60
C GLN A 30 5.25 -11.79 -9.74
N GLN A 31 4.39 -11.33 -10.65
CA GLN A 31 4.01 -12.11 -11.82
C GLN A 31 5.19 -12.33 -12.76
N ALA A 32 6.01 -11.30 -13.00
CA ALA A 32 7.21 -11.43 -13.82
C ALA A 32 8.23 -12.41 -13.19
N GLN A 33 8.41 -12.38 -11.88
CA GLN A 33 9.24 -13.35 -11.16
C GLN A 33 8.73 -14.79 -11.34
N ARG A 34 7.41 -15.01 -11.22
CA ARG A 34 6.81 -16.33 -11.45
C ARG A 34 7.08 -16.84 -12.87
N GLN A 35 6.91 -15.99 -13.88
CA GLN A 35 7.18 -16.36 -15.27
C GLN A 35 8.67 -16.67 -15.50
N ALA A 36 9.57 -15.93 -14.88
CA ALA A 36 11.00 -16.22 -14.93
C ALA A 36 11.34 -17.57 -14.26
N GLN A 37 10.63 -17.93 -13.17
CA GLN A 37 10.80 -19.22 -12.52
C GLN A 37 10.28 -20.36 -13.39
N GLU A 38 9.11 -20.21 -14.01
CA GLU A 38 8.57 -21.19 -14.96
C GLU A 38 9.55 -21.47 -16.11
N GLN A 39 10.25 -20.45 -16.62
CA GLN A 39 11.28 -20.63 -17.64
C GLN A 39 12.50 -21.42 -17.13
N MET A 40 12.94 -21.18 -15.90
CA MET A 40 14.02 -21.96 -15.28
C MET A 40 13.61 -23.43 -15.09
N ASP A 41 12.38 -23.67 -14.64
CA ASP A 41 11.84 -25.00 -14.43
C ASP A 41 11.76 -25.76 -15.77
N GLN A 42 11.36 -25.08 -16.85
CA GLN A 42 11.38 -25.63 -18.20
C GLN A 42 12.80 -26.02 -18.63
N LEU A 43 13.78 -25.12 -18.49
CA LEU A 43 15.18 -25.41 -18.85
C LEU A 43 15.73 -26.63 -18.08
N SER A 44 15.45 -26.70 -16.78
CA SER A 44 15.86 -27.81 -15.91
C SER A 44 15.23 -29.13 -16.36
N SER A 45 13.92 -29.13 -16.61
CA SER A 45 13.19 -30.30 -17.10
C SER A 45 13.71 -30.80 -18.45
N TYR A 46 14.01 -29.88 -19.38
CA TYR A 46 14.62 -30.22 -20.66
C TYR A 46 16.02 -30.83 -20.52
N ALA A 47 16.84 -30.31 -19.59
CA ALA A 47 18.18 -30.85 -19.32
C ALA A 47 18.13 -32.28 -18.76
N ASP A 48 17.22 -32.53 -17.83
CA ASP A 48 17.00 -33.86 -17.23
C ASP A 48 16.51 -34.87 -18.28
N GLU A 49 15.52 -34.46 -19.09
CA GLU A 49 15.00 -35.31 -20.15
C GLU A 49 16.08 -35.64 -21.21
N ALA A 50 16.87 -34.64 -21.61
CA ALA A 50 17.95 -34.84 -22.57
C ALA A 50 19.02 -35.80 -22.04
N SER A 51 19.38 -35.68 -20.76
CA SER A 51 20.34 -36.55 -20.08
C SER A 51 19.83 -37.98 -20.00
N ARG A 52 18.56 -38.17 -19.61
CA ARG A 52 17.92 -39.48 -19.54
C ARG A 52 17.88 -40.18 -20.90
N ARG A 53 17.41 -39.48 -21.94
CA ARG A 53 17.36 -40.00 -23.31
C ARG A 53 18.75 -40.37 -23.84
N PHE A 54 19.78 -39.61 -23.47
CA PHE A 54 21.16 -39.92 -23.85
C PHE A 54 21.66 -41.19 -23.13
N ALA A 55 21.38 -41.35 -21.84
CA ALA A 55 21.74 -42.55 -21.07
C ALA A 55 21.06 -43.82 -21.63
N GLU A 56 19.77 -43.73 -21.97
CA GLU A 56 19.01 -44.83 -22.58
C GLU A 56 19.61 -45.28 -23.93
N ARG A 57 20.03 -44.33 -24.79
CA ARG A 57 20.75 -44.64 -26.03
C ARG A 57 22.17 -45.16 -25.78
N GLY A 58 22.80 -44.67 -24.73
CA GLY A 58 24.12 -45.09 -24.22
C GLY A 58 24.24 -46.59 -24.02
N ALA A 59 23.18 -47.22 -23.52
CA ALA A 59 23.13 -48.65 -23.24
C ALA A 59 23.32 -49.55 -24.48
N VAL A 60 23.05 -49.03 -25.70
CA VAL A 60 23.13 -49.78 -26.97
C VAL A 60 24.42 -49.45 -27.75
N GLY A 61 25.21 -48.49 -27.25
CA GLY A 61 26.42 -47.97 -27.89
C GLY A 61 26.18 -46.67 -28.66
N VAL A 62 27.11 -45.71 -28.52
CA VAL A 62 27.00 -44.36 -29.08
C VAL A 62 28.25 -44.03 -29.90
N ASN A 63 28.09 -43.43 -31.07
CA ASN A 63 29.25 -42.94 -31.83
C ASN A 63 29.80 -41.63 -31.26
N VAL A 64 31.05 -41.31 -31.60
CA VAL A 64 31.76 -40.12 -31.09
C VAL A 64 31.03 -38.82 -31.47
N ALA A 65 30.49 -38.73 -32.69
CA ALA A 65 29.79 -37.54 -33.16
C ALA A 65 28.55 -37.22 -32.30
N LEU A 66 27.75 -38.24 -31.96
CA LEU A 66 26.57 -38.09 -31.11
C LEU A 66 26.94 -37.70 -29.67
N LEU A 67 28.03 -38.26 -29.13
CA LEU A 67 28.57 -37.84 -27.83
C LEU A 67 28.99 -36.36 -27.84
N MET A 68 29.71 -35.92 -28.86
CA MET A 68 30.14 -34.52 -28.98
C MET A 68 28.95 -33.57 -29.12
N ASN A 69 27.96 -33.92 -29.94
CA ASN A 69 26.73 -33.14 -30.11
C ASN A 69 25.95 -33.01 -28.79
N HIS A 70 25.82 -34.10 -28.03
CA HIS A 70 25.16 -34.06 -26.73
C HIS A 70 25.89 -33.13 -25.75
N ARG A 71 27.22 -33.24 -25.63
CA ARG A 71 28.01 -32.34 -24.77
C ARG A 71 27.86 -30.87 -25.15
N GLN A 72 27.90 -30.54 -26.44
CA GLN A 72 27.71 -29.17 -26.91
C GLN A 72 26.31 -28.64 -26.60
N PHE A 73 25.29 -29.49 -26.73
CA PHE A 73 23.92 -29.12 -26.38
C PHE A 73 23.77 -28.89 -24.87
N MET A 74 24.31 -29.76 -24.03
CA MET A 74 24.27 -29.61 -22.57
C MET A 74 25.01 -28.35 -22.11
N ALA A 75 26.18 -28.05 -22.68
CA ALA A 75 26.90 -26.81 -22.37
C ALA A 75 26.09 -25.54 -22.71
N LYS A 76 25.30 -25.57 -23.80
CA LYS A 76 24.39 -24.46 -24.14
C LYS A 76 23.24 -24.33 -23.15
N LEU A 77 22.67 -25.45 -22.70
CA LEU A 77 21.60 -25.44 -21.69
C LEU A 77 22.11 -24.90 -20.35
N GLU A 78 23.28 -25.36 -19.91
CA GLU A 78 23.93 -24.86 -18.69
C GLU A 78 24.15 -23.35 -18.76
N HIS A 79 24.71 -22.85 -19.86
CA HIS A 79 24.85 -21.41 -20.07
C HIS A 79 23.51 -20.64 -20.05
N ALA A 80 22.44 -21.21 -20.62
CA ALA A 80 21.12 -20.59 -20.59
C ALA A 80 20.53 -20.57 -19.18
N MET A 81 20.72 -21.64 -18.39
CA MET A 81 20.30 -21.71 -17.00
C MET A 81 21.08 -20.70 -16.13
N ASP A 82 22.39 -20.59 -16.31
CA ASP A 82 23.21 -19.59 -15.61
C ASP A 82 22.73 -18.16 -15.90
N PHE A 83 22.43 -17.87 -17.17
CA PHE A 83 21.84 -16.59 -17.55
C PHE A 83 20.48 -16.37 -16.87
N GLN A 84 19.63 -17.40 -16.88
CA GLN A 84 18.30 -17.33 -16.28
C GLN A 84 18.36 -17.14 -14.75
N GLN A 85 19.37 -17.70 -14.08
CA GLN A 85 19.61 -17.47 -12.66
C GLN A 85 19.86 -15.98 -12.37
N GLY A 86 20.59 -15.30 -13.25
CA GLY A 86 20.78 -13.85 -13.20
C GLY A 86 19.48 -13.07 -13.35
N VAL A 87 18.63 -13.49 -14.29
CA VAL A 87 17.29 -12.91 -14.50
C VAL A 87 16.40 -13.08 -13.27
N LEU A 88 16.38 -14.28 -12.67
CA LEU A 88 15.66 -14.55 -11.42
C LEU A 88 16.12 -13.67 -10.26
N ALA A 89 17.43 -13.50 -10.11
CA ALA A 89 18.00 -12.62 -9.09
C ALA A 89 17.59 -11.16 -9.32
N ASP A 90 17.48 -10.70 -10.57
CA ASP A 90 16.99 -9.35 -10.88
C ASP A 90 15.51 -9.18 -10.52
N HIS A 91 14.66 -10.13 -10.90
CA HIS A 91 13.24 -10.10 -10.53
C HIS A 91 13.04 -10.14 -9.02
N ALA A 92 13.81 -10.94 -8.29
CA ALA A 92 13.75 -10.97 -6.83
C ALA A 92 14.03 -9.58 -6.23
N ARG A 93 15.10 -8.90 -6.67
CA ARG A 93 15.40 -7.53 -6.22
C ARG A 93 14.29 -6.54 -6.56
N ARG A 94 13.68 -6.62 -7.75
CA ARG A 94 12.56 -5.75 -8.14
C ARG A 94 11.32 -5.98 -7.28
N VAL A 95 11.04 -7.23 -6.94
CA VAL A 95 9.95 -7.59 -6.03
C VAL A 95 10.19 -7.01 -4.64
N ASP A 96 11.40 -7.14 -4.10
CA ASP A 96 11.75 -6.57 -2.80
C ASP A 96 11.61 -5.04 -2.79
N GLN A 97 12.06 -4.37 -3.84
CA GLN A 97 11.92 -2.92 -4.00
C GLN A 97 10.45 -2.50 -4.09
N ALA A 98 9.63 -3.21 -4.86
CA ALA A 98 8.21 -2.92 -5.00
C ALA A 98 7.44 -3.15 -3.69
N GLN A 99 7.80 -4.19 -2.93
CA GLN A 99 7.24 -4.43 -1.59
C GLN A 99 7.60 -3.32 -0.61
N ALA A 100 8.85 -2.85 -0.62
CA ALA A 100 9.27 -1.72 0.20
C ALA A 100 8.48 -0.45 -0.14
N ALA A 101 8.26 -0.17 -1.43
CA ALA A 101 7.46 0.97 -1.88
C ALA A 101 5.99 0.89 -1.41
N VAL A 102 5.39 -0.31 -1.39
CA VAL A 102 4.05 -0.53 -0.82
C VAL A 102 4.03 -0.14 0.66
N VAL A 103 4.99 -0.65 1.44
CA VAL A 103 5.07 -0.37 2.88
C VAL A 103 5.22 1.13 3.15
N ASP A 104 6.04 1.83 2.38
CA ASP A 104 6.24 3.27 2.54
C ASP A 104 4.99 4.07 2.18
N ALA A 105 4.29 3.70 1.09
CA ALA A 105 3.02 4.33 0.72
C ALA A 105 1.91 4.09 1.76
N GLU A 106 1.84 2.90 2.35
CA GLU A 106 0.91 2.60 3.44
C GLU A 106 1.21 3.42 4.71
N ARG A 107 2.50 3.58 5.05
CA ARG A 107 2.93 4.42 6.19
C ARG A 107 2.57 5.90 5.98
N GLU A 108 2.78 6.43 4.78
CA GLU A 108 2.40 7.80 4.42
C GLU A 108 0.88 7.98 4.57
N LEU A 109 0.08 7.09 3.98
CA LEU A 109 -1.37 7.12 4.06
C LEU A 109 -1.89 7.04 5.49
N ALA A 110 -1.35 6.12 6.30
CA ALA A 110 -1.73 5.98 7.70
C ALA A 110 -1.41 7.24 8.51
N SER A 111 -0.27 7.88 8.24
CA SER A 111 0.15 9.12 8.89
C SER A 111 -0.80 10.28 8.54
N LEU A 112 -1.17 10.43 7.27
CA LEU A 112 -2.11 11.45 6.80
C LEU A 112 -3.50 11.26 7.41
N ARG A 113 -4.03 10.03 7.42
CA ARG A 113 -5.32 9.71 8.03
C ARG A 113 -5.34 10.03 9.53
N LYS A 114 -4.27 9.67 10.25
CA LYS A 114 -4.12 9.98 11.68
C LYS A 114 -4.07 11.49 11.93
N TYR A 115 -3.38 12.23 11.09
CA TYR A 115 -3.33 13.69 11.17
C TYR A 115 -4.72 14.30 10.92
N ALA A 116 -5.43 13.87 9.88
CA ALA A 116 -6.77 14.35 9.57
C ALA A 116 -7.77 14.09 10.70
N ALA A 117 -7.72 12.89 11.31
CA ALA A 117 -8.54 12.55 12.48
C ALA A 117 -8.31 13.53 13.65
N ARG A 118 -7.05 13.81 13.99
CA ARG A 118 -6.71 14.77 15.06
C ARG A 118 -7.22 16.18 14.76
N GLN A 119 -7.12 16.62 13.50
CA GLN A 119 -7.61 17.93 13.08
C GLN A 119 -9.14 18.02 13.20
N MET A 120 -9.85 16.93 12.88
CA MET A 120 -11.30 16.83 13.07
C MET A 120 -11.70 16.93 14.54
N GLU A 121 -11.04 16.16 15.42
CA GLU A 121 -11.29 16.18 16.86
C GLU A 121 -11.07 17.59 17.45
N ALA A 122 -9.95 18.23 17.10
CA ALA A 122 -9.65 19.59 17.55
C ALA A 122 -10.69 20.62 17.07
N TRP A 123 -11.23 20.43 15.87
CA TRP A 123 -12.28 21.29 15.32
C TRP A 123 -13.63 21.08 16.02
N GLN A 124 -14.02 19.82 16.29
CA GLN A 124 -15.23 19.49 17.04
C GLN A 124 -15.19 20.06 18.46
N GLN A 125 -14.05 19.95 19.15
CA GLN A 125 -13.86 20.54 20.48
C GLN A 125 -13.97 22.06 20.46
N LYS A 126 -13.54 22.73 19.38
CA LYS A 126 -13.68 24.19 19.23
C LYS A 126 -15.14 24.58 19.00
N LEU A 127 -15.90 23.79 18.23
CA LEU A 127 -17.33 24.02 18.03
C LEU A 127 -18.13 23.83 19.32
N GLN A 128 -17.93 22.72 20.03
CA GLN A 128 -18.61 22.47 21.30
C GLN A 128 -18.37 23.59 22.31
N ARG A 129 -17.12 24.08 22.43
CA ARG A 129 -16.80 25.22 23.30
C ARG A 129 -17.50 26.52 22.89
N ARG A 130 -17.68 26.74 21.59
CA ARG A 130 -18.40 27.92 21.08
C ARG A 130 -19.91 27.82 21.30
N GLU A 131 -20.48 26.65 21.07
CA GLU A 131 -21.90 26.38 21.33
C GLU A 131 -22.22 26.54 22.81
N GLN A 132 -21.42 25.94 23.70
CA GLN A 132 -21.58 26.08 25.14
C GLN A 132 -21.52 27.54 25.58
N LYS A 133 -20.53 28.31 25.11
CA LYS A 133 -20.42 29.74 25.42
C LYS A 133 -21.66 30.53 24.97
N HIS A 134 -22.19 30.23 23.78
CA HIS A 134 -23.39 30.90 23.27
C HIS A 134 -24.64 30.56 24.10
N THR A 135 -24.79 29.30 24.51
CA THR A 135 -25.87 28.85 25.40
C THR A 135 -25.78 29.55 26.77
N ASP A 136 -24.58 29.64 27.36
CA ASP A 136 -24.37 30.30 28.64
C ASP A 136 -24.70 31.80 28.58
N GLU A 137 -24.26 32.50 27.51
CA GLU A 137 -24.59 33.90 27.26
C GLU A 137 -26.11 34.12 27.12
N MET A 138 -26.80 33.23 26.42
CA MET A 138 -28.25 33.31 26.25
C MET A 138 -28.99 33.06 27.58
N ALA A 139 -28.55 32.08 28.37
CA ALA A 139 -29.11 31.80 29.69
C ALA A 139 -28.93 32.98 30.65
N GLN A 140 -27.74 33.59 30.68
CA GLN A 140 -27.46 34.79 31.47
C GLN A 140 -28.33 35.98 31.04
N ASN A 141 -28.51 36.20 29.74
CA ASN A 141 -29.37 37.27 29.22
C ASN A 141 -30.85 37.05 29.57
N ILE A 142 -31.37 35.82 29.47
CA ILE A 142 -32.74 35.50 29.89
C ILE A 142 -32.90 35.73 31.39
N HIS A 143 -31.94 35.29 32.20
CA HIS A 143 -31.98 35.48 33.65
C HIS A 143 -31.96 36.97 34.01
N ARG A 144 -31.08 37.77 33.38
CA ARG A 144 -31.02 39.23 33.59
C ARG A 144 -32.35 39.91 33.28
N ARG A 145 -32.97 39.59 32.13
CA ARG A 145 -34.28 40.14 31.75
C ARG A 145 -35.39 39.78 32.73
N ARG A 146 -35.37 38.56 33.31
CA ARG A 146 -36.34 38.18 34.35
C ARG A 146 -36.18 39.02 35.61
N LEU A 147 -34.94 39.22 36.08
CA LEU A 147 -34.67 40.07 37.24
C LEU A 147 -35.09 41.52 37.02
N GLU A 148 -34.82 42.06 35.82
CA GLU A 148 -35.27 43.41 35.43
C GLU A 148 -36.80 43.52 35.44
N ASN A 149 -37.52 42.54 34.86
CA ASN A 149 -38.98 42.52 34.87
C ASN A 149 -39.57 42.40 36.30
N ASP A 150 -39.00 41.55 37.17
CA ASP A 150 -39.43 41.44 38.58
C ASP A 150 -39.18 42.75 39.35
N SER A 151 -38.08 43.45 39.07
CA SER A 151 -37.79 44.75 39.69
C SER A 151 -38.67 45.91 39.18
N SER A 152 -39.25 45.79 37.99
CA SER A 152 -40.21 46.77 37.44
C SER A 152 -41.65 46.62 37.96
N PHE A 153 -41.94 45.59 38.76
CA PHE A 153 -43.25 45.33 39.37
C PHE A 153 -43.27 45.56 40.89
N GLN A 154 -42.60 46.61 41.39
CA GLN A 154 -42.89 47.12 42.73
C GLN A 154 -44.07 48.11 42.66
N PRO A 155 -45.27 47.76 43.18
CA PRO A 155 -46.37 48.72 43.26
C PRO A 155 -46.00 49.80 44.29
N MET A 156 -46.10 51.06 43.87
CA MET A 156 -46.09 52.24 44.75
C MET A 156 -47.09 52.00 45.88
N SER A 157 -46.57 51.59 47.03
CA SER A 157 -47.35 51.40 48.25
C SER A 157 -47.27 52.71 49.01
N SER A 158 -48.41 53.38 49.01
CA SER A 158 -48.74 54.67 49.60
C SER A 158 -48.27 54.84 51.04
N SER A 159 -47.76 56.03 51.39
CA SER A 159 -48.37 56.99 52.34
C SER A 159 -47.49 58.20 52.56
#